data_AF-A0A655F873-F1
#
_entry.id   AF-A0A655F873-F1
#
_cell.length_a   1.000
_cell.length_b   1.000
_cell.length_c   1.000
_cell.angle_alpha   90.00
_cell.angle_beta   90.00
_cell.angle_gamma   90.00
#
_symmetry.space_group_name_H-M   'P 1'
#
loop_
_entity.id
_entity.type
_entity.pdbx_description
1 polymer ?
#
loop_
_entity_poly.entity_id
_entity_poly.type
_entity_poly.pdbx_seq_one_letter_code
_entity_poly.pdbx_strand_id
1 'polypeptide(L)' 'MFQERQIRSVTSNTRADARAFFDFAAQHHIEVTTPEYPLGQADRALGDLSAGRIAGAAVLLI' A
#
# COMPACT_ATOMS: atom_id res chain seq x y z
N MET A 1 -23.57 11.01 15.09
CA MET A 1 -24.37 10.04 14.31
C MET A 1 -23.53 9.61 13.13
N PHE A 2 -22.95 8.41 13.15
CA PHE A 2 -22.12 7.91 12.05
C PHE A 2 -23.01 7.09 11.11
N GLN A 3 -23.27 7.61 9.92
CA GLN A 3 -24.03 6.94 8.87
C GLN A 3 -23.07 6.05 8.05
N GLU A 4 -22.63 4.93 8.62
CA GLU A 4 -21.86 3.93 7.87
C GLU A 4 -22.77 3.26 6.81
N ARG A 5 -22.76 3.83 5.60
CA ARG A 5 -23.47 3.31 4.42
C ARG A 5 -22.57 2.29 3.70
N GLN A 6 -22.78 1.02 4.02
CA GLN A 6 -22.25 -0.20 3.38
C GLN A 6 -20.77 -0.54 3.57
N ILE A 7 -20.53 -1.69 4.22
CA ILE A 7 -19.31 -2.48 4.06
C ILE A 7 -19.42 -3.23 2.73
N ARG A 8 -18.57 -2.89 1.75
CA ARG A 8 -18.42 -3.65 0.50
C ARG A 8 -17.06 -4.32 0.49
N SER A 9 -17.05 -5.64 0.32
CA SER A 9 -15.83 -6.40 0.06
C SER A 9 -15.42 -6.14 -1.39
N VAL A 10 -14.32 -5.41 -1.59
CA VAL A 10 -13.71 -5.24 -2.92
C VAL A 10 -12.69 -6.36 -3.07
N THR A 11 -13.11 -7.49 -3.64
CA THR A 11 -12.21 -8.61 -3.93
C THR A 11 -11.95 -8.72 -5.43
N SER A 12 -10.66 -8.83 -5.77
CA SER A 12 -10.05 -8.82 -7.11
C SER A 12 -10.01 -7.46 -7.81
N ASN A 13 -8.96 -6.68 -7.51
CA ASN A 13 -8.47 -5.69 -8.46
C ASN A 13 -8.04 -6.43 -9.74
N THR A 14 -8.71 -6.17 -10.85
CA THR A 14 -8.25 -6.69 -12.14
C THR A 14 -7.00 -5.91 -12.60
N ARG A 15 -6.26 -6.46 -13.57
CA ARG A 15 -5.16 -5.71 -14.21
C ARG A 15 -5.64 -4.39 -14.83
N ALA A 16 -6.89 -4.35 -15.30
CA ALA A 16 -7.48 -3.14 -15.86
C ALA A 16 -7.73 -2.09 -14.77
N ASP A 17 -8.23 -2.50 -13.60
CA ASP A 17 -8.44 -1.61 -12.45
C ASP A 17 -7.12 -1.02 -11.96
N ALA A 18 -6.08 -1.84 -11.88
CA ALA A 18 -4.73 -1.39 -11.53
C ALA A 18 -4.22 -0.33 -12.52
N ARG A 19 -4.42 -0.54 -13.83
CA ARG A 19 -3.96 0.42 -14.85
C ARG A 19 -4.70 1.75 -14.73
N ALA A 20 -6.02 1.72 -14.59
CA ALA A 20 -6.83 2.92 -14.42
C ALA A 20 -6.42 3.70 -13.15
N PHE A 21 -6.13 2.99 -12.05
CA PHE A 21 -5.64 3.59 -10.82
C PHE A 21 -4.25 4.23 -11.00
N PHE A 22 -3.31 3.55 -11.66
CA PHE A 22 -1.98 4.11 -11.91
C PHE A 22 -2.02 5.34 -12.83
N ASP A 23 -2.88 5.33 -13.86
CA ASP A 23 -3.05 6.49 -14.75
C ASP A 23 -3.63 7.69 -13.99
N PHE A 24 -4.55 7.46 -13.04
CA PHE A 24 -5.03 8.50 -12.13
C PHE A 24 -3.94 8.98 -11.17
N ALA A 25 -3.22 8.07 -10.51
CA ALA A 25 -2.17 8.41 -9.55
C ALA A 25 -1.05 9.24 -10.19
N ALA A 26 -0.68 8.94 -11.43
CA ALA A 26 0.32 9.70 -12.19
C ALA A 26 -0.12 11.16 -12.46
N GLN A 27 -1.42 11.40 -12.65
CA GLN A 27 -1.95 12.74 -12.86
C GLN A 27 -2.07 13.54 -11.56
N HIS A 28 -2.29 12.86 -10.43
CA HIS A 28 -2.59 13.49 -9.14
C HIS A 28 -1.44 13.53 -8.12
N HIS A 29 -0.22 13.11 -8.49
CA HIS A 29 0.99 13.14 -7.65
C HIS A 29 0.74 12.67 -6.21
N ILE A 30 0.31 11.41 -6.08
CA ILE A 30 0.08 10.78 -4.78
C ILE A 30 1.45 10.56 -4.10
N GLU A 31 1.70 11.28 -3.00
CA GLU A 31 2.86 11.01 -2.14
C GLU A 31 2.57 9.79 -1.26
N VAL A 32 3.40 8.76 -1.38
CA VAL A 32 3.29 7.54 -0.57
C VAL A 32 4.52 7.44 0.33
N THR A 33 4.30 7.40 1.64
CA THR A 33 5.36 7.07 2.59
C THR A 33 5.67 5.59 2.47
N THR A 34 6.87 5.27 1.99
CA THR A 34 7.32 3.88 1.87
C THR A 34 8.74 3.75 2.44
N PRO A 35 8.91 3.18 3.66
CA PRO A 35 10.24 2.89 4.15
C PRO A 35 10.88 1.78 3.30
N GLU A 36 12.11 2.05 2.87
CA GLU A 36 12.90 1.16 2.03
C GLU A 36 13.85 0.30 2.87
N TYR A 37 13.91 -0.99 2.59
CA TYR A 37 14.83 -1.93 3.22
C TYR A 37 15.59 -2.70 2.15
N PRO A 38 16.90 -2.97 2.33
CA PRO A 38 17.57 -3.96 1.51
C PRO A 38 16.88 -5.32 1.64
N LEU A 39 16.84 -6.10 0.55
CA LEU A 39 16.21 -7.43 0.53
C LEU A 39 16.83 -8.36 1.59
N GLY A 40 18.13 -8.22 1.84
CA GLY A 40 18.83 -8.94 2.91
C GLY A 40 18.39 -8.58 4.33
N GLN A 41 17.52 -7.58 4.50
CA GLN A 41 16.94 -7.14 5.77
C GLN A 41 15.39 -7.29 5.79
N ALA A 42 14.85 -8.20 4.97
CA ALA A 42 13.41 -8.46 4.91
C ALA A 42 12.81 -8.87 6.27
N ASP A 43 13.57 -9.55 7.11
CA ASP A 43 13.22 -9.90 8.48
C ASP A 43 12.91 -8.65 9.33
N ARG A 44 13.72 -7.60 9.19
CA ARG A 44 13.50 -6.31 9.87
C ARG A 44 12.26 -5.62 9.35
N ALA A 45 12.08 -5.57 8.03
CA ALA A 45 10.88 -4.99 7.41
C ALA A 45 9.59 -5.66 7.91
N LEU A 46 9.59 -6.99 8.03
CA LEU A 46 8.46 -7.75 8.58
C LEU A 46 8.23 -7.47 10.08
N GLY A 47 9.31 -7.35 10.86
CA GLY A 47 9.23 -6.98 12.27
C GLY A 47 8.64 -5.59 12.49
N ASP A 48 9.04 -4.62 11.65
CA ASP A 48 8.52 -3.25 11.68
C ASP A 48 7.06 -3.19 11.25
N LEU A 49 6.65 -4.03 10.28
CA LEU A 49 5.26 -4.14 9.83
C LEU A 49 4.36 -4.71 10.93
N SER A 50 4.78 -5.82 11.54
CA SER A 50 4.04 -6.48 12.63
C SER A 50 3.87 -5.56 13.84
N ALA A 51 4.88 -4.74 14.14
CA ALA A 51 4.83 -3.78 15.23
C ALA A 51 4.09 -2.48 14.90
N GLY A 52 3.52 -2.34 13.70
CA GLY A 52 2.79 -1.14 13.28
C GLY A 52 3.67 0.10 13.10
N ARG A 53 4.98 -0.07 12.89
CA ARG A 53 5.94 1.04 12.70
C ARG A 53 5.95 1.59 11.27
N ILE A 54 5.24 0.92 10.35
CA ILE A 54 5.13 1.32 8.95
C ILE A 54 3.75 1.94 8.73
N ALA A 55 3.73 3.22 8.37
CA ALA A 55 2.55 3.86 7.81
C ALA A 55 2.50 3.55 6.31
N GLY A 56 1.62 2.64 5.88
CA GLY A 56 1.48 2.24 4.48
C GLY A 56 2.19 0.92 4.18
N ALA A 57 3.14 0.94 3.23
CA ALA A 57 3.82 -0.26 2.75
C ALA A 57 5.34 -0.11 2.83
N ALA A 58 6.04 -1.17 3.23
CA ALA A 58 7.51 -1.24 3.11
C ALA A 58 7.90 -1.79 1.74
N VAL A 59 9.02 -1.28 1.21
CA VAL A 59 9.58 -1.68 -0.09
C VAL A 59 10.92 -2.37 0.13
N LEU A 60 11.11 -3.52 -0.51
CA LEU A 60 12.38 -4.25 -0.49
C LEU A 60 13.17 -3.96 -1.76
N LEU A 61 14.41 -3.52 -1.59
CA LEU A 61 15.35 -3.19 -2.67
C LEU A 61 16.40 -4.30 -2.85
N ILE A 62 16.74 -4.62 -4.10
CA ILE A 62 17.77 -5.61 -4.47
C ILE A 62 19.12 -4.95 -4.73
#